data_AF-A0A9D9NHP1-F1
#
_entry.id   AF-A0A9D9NHP1-F1
#
_cell.length_a   1.000
_cell.length_b   1.000
_cell.length_c   1.000
_cell.angle_alpha   90.00
_cell.angle_beta   90.00
_cell.angle_gamma   90.00
#
_symmetry.space_group_name_H-M   'P 1'
#
loop_
_entity.id
_entity.type
_entity.pdbx_description
1 polymer ?
#
loop_
_entity_poly.entity_id
_entity_poly.type
_entity_poly.pdbx_seq_one_letter_code
_entity_poly.pdbx_strand_id
1 'polypeptide(L)'
;MTDKEIRKQYALIQEYHKKYLESHGVQLPNLERGGEFTKDALVLVYLSRNYPNTPVVSKDELTEFIRQYDPTVNDVQQARHLAAQKGWYILSGTRKDNESIALKAGEYKLKTLESFYPGFTHERREYLAGDDFFEDLKKQYDYRCATCGSKEGEPHRYWKTTVTVLQKGHMDPSKPLEPGNIIPQCEKCNRPDRNYWIYDEKGRVVGIANEKVVDKCPKSLKLKIFERLKEDLKK
;
A
#
# COMPACT_ATOMS: atom_id res chain seq x y z
N MET A 1 23.17 12.38 -12.54
CA MET A 1 23.16 13.37 -11.43
C MET A 1 24.35 13.07 -10.56
N THR A 2 25.04 14.09 -10.05
CA THR A 2 26.14 13.93 -9.09
C THR A 2 25.59 13.80 -7.67
N ASP A 3 26.39 13.26 -6.75
CA ASP A 3 26.00 13.13 -5.33
C ASP A 3 25.65 14.49 -4.69
N LYS A 4 26.33 15.56 -5.11
CA LYS A 4 26.03 16.92 -4.67
C LYS A 4 24.65 17.39 -5.16
N GLU A 5 24.31 17.09 -6.41
CA GLU A 5 22.98 17.38 -6.97
C GLU A 5 21.89 16.57 -6.26
N ILE A 6 22.15 15.31 -5.96
CA ILE A 6 21.23 14.44 -5.21
C ILE A 6 20.93 15.02 -3.84
N ARG A 7 21.98 15.36 -3.07
CA ARG A 7 21.83 15.95 -1.72
C ARG A 7 21.09 17.29 -1.76
N LYS A 8 21.40 18.15 -2.75
CA LYS A 8 20.72 19.44 -2.95
C LYS A 8 19.23 19.24 -3.25
N GLN A 9 18.91 18.32 -4.17
CA GLN A 9 17.53 18.04 -4.55
C GLN A 9 16.76 17.39 -3.39
N TYR A 10 17.40 16.51 -2.62
CA TYR A 10 16.79 15.90 -1.45
C TYR A 10 16.49 16.93 -0.36
N ALA A 11 17.35 17.93 -0.13
CA ALA A 11 17.08 19.02 0.80
C ALA A 11 15.80 19.81 0.42
N LEU A 12 15.60 20.10 -0.87
CA LEU A 12 14.35 20.70 -1.37
C LEU A 12 13.14 19.81 -1.03
N ILE A 13 13.24 18.50 -1.27
CA ILE A 13 12.18 17.55 -0.93
C ILE A 13 11.87 17.58 0.57
N GLN A 14 12.89 17.64 1.43
CA GLN A 14 12.72 17.71 2.89
C GLN A 14 11.99 18.98 3.32
N GLU A 15 12.31 20.14 2.74
CA GLU A 15 11.63 21.39 3.03
C GLU A 15 10.14 21.33 2.68
N TYR A 16 9.81 20.85 1.48
CA TYR A 16 8.42 20.69 1.05
C TYR A 16 7.68 19.63 1.86
N HIS A 17 8.35 18.52 2.20
CA HIS A 17 7.78 17.47 3.03
C HIS A 17 7.36 18.02 4.39
N LYS A 18 8.26 18.70 5.09
CA LYS A 18 7.98 19.33 6.39
C LYS A 18 6.87 20.37 6.30
N LYS A 19 6.83 21.15 5.20
CA LYS A 19 5.86 22.23 5.03
C LYS A 19 4.45 21.73 4.68
N TYR A 20 4.31 20.69 3.86
CA TYR A 20 3.02 20.32 3.26
C TYR A 20 2.58 18.88 3.51
N LEU A 21 3.50 17.94 3.69
CA LEU A 21 3.21 16.51 3.58
C LEU A 21 3.33 15.75 4.90
N GLU A 22 4.16 16.22 5.84
CA GLU A 22 4.41 15.58 7.13
C GLU A 22 3.14 15.48 7.98
N SER A 23 2.34 16.55 8.04
CA SER A 23 1.05 16.56 8.78
C SER A 23 0.02 15.59 8.19
N HIS A 24 0.19 15.20 6.93
CA HIS A 24 -0.63 14.21 6.24
C HIS A 24 0.02 12.82 6.26
N GLY A 25 1.14 12.68 6.97
CA GLY A 25 1.84 11.44 7.25
C GLY A 25 2.50 10.75 6.05
N VAL A 26 2.77 11.51 4.99
CA VAL A 26 3.63 11.06 3.90
C VAL A 26 4.99 10.64 4.46
N GLN A 27 5.48 9.46 4.08
CA GLN A 27 6.73 8.91 4.62
C GLN A 27 7.93 9.38 3.77
N LEU A 28 8.80 10.16 4.39
CA LEU A 28 10.08 10.57 3.79
C LEU A 28 11.09 9.40 3.86
N PRO A 29 11.58 8.87 2.73
CA PRO A 29 12.62 7.84 2.75
C PRO A 29 13.95 8.44 3.21
N ASN A 30 14.70 7.72 4.05
CA ASN A 30 16.05 8.12 4.45
C ASN A 30 16.96 8.25 3.21
N LEU A 31 17.73 9.34 3.11
CA LEU A 31 18.66 9.54 1.98
C LEU A 31 19.71 8.42 1.91
N GLU A 32 20.35 8.13 3.04
CA GLU A 32 21.44 7.16 3.14
C GLU A 32 21.20 6.14 4.26
N ARG A 33 21.73 4.93 4.07
CA ARG A 33 21.80 3.88 5.10
C ARG A 33 23.14 3.19 5.00
N GLY A 34 23.92 3.19 6.08
CA GLY A 34 25.26 2.59 6.07
C GLY A 34 26.26 3.29 5.14
N GLY A 35 26.02 4.56 4.80
CA GLY A 35 26.86 5.33 3.88
C GLY A 35 26.46 5.24 2.40
N GLU A 36 25.47 4.41 2.06
CA GLU A 36 24.97 4.24 0.69
C GLU A 36 23.60 4.89 0.51
N PHE A 37 23.34 5.46 -0.67
CA PHE A 37 22.03 6.03 -0.99
C PHE A 37 20.94 4.96 -1.04
N THR A 38 19.76 5.26 -0.49
CA THR A 38 18.63 4.33 -0.55
C THR A 38 17.90 4.43 -1.89
N LYS A 39 17.43 3.28 -2.41
CA LYS A 39 16.68 3.21 -3.69
C LYS A 39 15.47 4.13 -3.71
N ASP A 40 14.71 4.17 -2.62
CA ASP A 40 13.51 5.01 -2.52
C ASP A 40 13.84 6.50 -2.56
N ALA A 41 14.91 6.92 -1.88
CA ALA A 41 15.36 8.31 -1.93
C ALA A 41 15.87 8.69 -3.33
N LEU A 42 16.66 7.81 -3.98
CA LEU A 42 17.14 8.03 -5.35
C LEU A 42 15.99 8.19 -6.34
N VAL A 43 14.98 7.32 -6.28
CA VAL A 43 13.79 7.44 -7.15
C VAL A 43 13.07 8.77 -6.93
N LEU A 44 12.84 9.15 -5.67
CA LEU A 44 12.14 10.37 -5.34
C LEU A 44 12.92 11.61 -5.82
N VAL A 45 14.23 11.64 -5.58
CA VAL A 45 15.15 12.68 -6.06
C VAL A 45 15.07 12.79 -7.58
N TYR A 46 15.20 11.68 -8.30
CA TYR A 46 15.19 11.67 -9.75
C TYR A 46 13.86 12.15 -10.34
N LEU A 47 12.73 11.70 -9.78
CA LEU A 47 11.40 12.13 -10.23
C LEU A 47 11.13 13.60 -9.91
N SER A 48 11.76 14.16 -8.88
CA SER A 48 11.60 15.56 -8.48
C SER A 48 12.49 16.54 -9.24
N ARG A 49 13.39 16.06 -10.11
CA ARG A 49 14.29 16.95 -10.86
C ARG A 49 13.50 18.01 -11.63
N ASN A 50 14.02 19.24 -11.65
CA ASN A 50 13.37 20.40 -12.27
C ASN A 50 12.01 20.80 -11.67
N TYR A 51 11.69 20.37 -10.44
CA TYR A 51 10.48 20.83 -9.74
C TYR A 51 10.35 22.37 -9.78
N PRO A 52 9.16 22.93 -10.10
CA PRO A 52 7.86 22.25 -10.27
C PRO A 52 7.63 21.59 -11.65
N ASN A 53 8.49 21.83 -12.64
CA ASN A 53 8.36 21.31 -14.00
C ASN A 53 9.04 19.94 -14.15
N THR A 54 8.58 18.97 -13.37
CA THR A 54 9.13 17.61 -13.35
C THR A 54 8.95 16.88 -14.68
N PRO A 55 9.92 16.06 -15.13
CA PRO A 55 9.79 15.31 -16.36
C PRO A 55 8.94 14.06 -16.19
N VAL A 56 8.45 13.54 -17.32
CA VAL A 56 7.99 12.15 -17.41
C VAL A 56 9.22 11.26 -17.48
N VAL A 57 9.25 10.20 -16.69
CA VAL A 57 10.39 9.29 -16.56
C VAL A 57 9.93 7.86 -16.80
N SER A 58 10.65 7.12 -17.63
CA SER A 58 10.35 5.71 -17.86
C SER A 58 10.94 4.84 -16.75
N LYS A 59 10.37 3.65 -16.59
CA LYS A 59 10.88 2.62 -15.69
C LYS A 59 12.33 2.23 -16.01
N ASP A 60 12.67 2.15 -17.30
CA ASP A 60 14.02 1.78 -17.74
C ASP A 60 15.02 2.89 -17.40
N GLU A 61 14.64 4.15 -17.60
CA GLU A 61 15.46 5.31 -17.22
C GLU A 61 15.72 5.36 -15.70
N LEU A 62 14.70 5.09 -14.87
CA LEU A 62 14.88 4.96 -13.42
C LEU A 62 15.80 3.80 -13.05
N THR A 63 15.68 2.66 -13.76
CA THR A 63 16.49 1.47 -13.51
C THR A 63 17.95 1.73 -13.86
N GLU A 64 18.22 2.36 -14.99
CA GLU A 64 19.56 2.77 -15.41
C GLU A 64 20.20 3.76 -14.45
N PHE A 65 19.44 4.74 -13.96
CA PHE A 65 19.93 5.69 -12.96
C PHE A 65 20.32 4.99 -11.66
N ILE A 66 19.47 4.10 -11.13
CA ILE A 66 19.74 3.42 -9.87
C ILE A 66 20.91 2.45 -9.99
N ARG A 67 21.13 1.82 -11.15
CA ARG A 67 22.29 0.94 -11.40
C ARG A 67 23.64 1.63 -11.25
N GLN A 68 23.68 2.96 -11.33
CA GLN A 68 24.91 3.74 -11.05
C GLN A 68 25.32 3.66 -9.58
N TYR A 69 24.37 3.37 -8.69
CA TYR A 69 24.55 3.28 -7.24
C TYR A 69 24.42 1.85 -6.69
N ASP A 70 23.55 1.03 -7.30
CA ASP A 70 23.39 -0.40 -7.00
C ASP A 70 23.25 -1.21 -8.30
N PRO A 71 24.35 -1.80 -8.81
CA PRO A 71 24.36 -2.58 -10.04
C PRO A 71 23.48 -3.83 -10.02
N THR A 72 23.08 -4.32 -8.84
CA THR A 72 22.29 -5.56 -8.69
C THR A 72 20.80 -5.38 -8.97
N VAL A 73 20.36 -4.14 -9.22
CA VAL A 73 18.95 -3.81 -9.46
C VAL A 73 18.53 -4.27 -10.86
N ASN A 74 17.59 -5.21 -10.89
CA ASN A 74 17.00 -5.72 -12.13
C ASN A 74 15.83 -4.87 -12.63
N ASP A 75 14.92 -4.46 -11.74
CA ASP A 75 13.66 -3.81 -12.07
C ASP A 75 13.23 -2.86 -10.94
N VAL A 76 13.01 -1.58 -11.26
CA VAL A 76 12.58 -0.54 -10.31
C VAL A 76 11.05 -0.39 -10.31
N GLN A 77 10.38 -0.97 -9.31
CA GLN A 77 8.95 -0.75 -9.03
C GLN A 77 8.68 0.31 -7.95
N GLN A 78 9.74 0.87 -7.36
CA GLN A 78 9.72 1.76 -6.20
C GLN A 78 8.91 3.03 -6.44
N ALA A 79 8.87 3.57 -7.66
CA ALA A 79 8.02 4.72 -8.01
C ALA A 79 6.53 4.47 -7.76
N ARG A 80 6.06 3.22 -7.94
CA ARG A 80 4.68 2.83 -7.63
C ARG A 80 4.44 2.69 -6.13
N HIS A 81 5.42 2.17 -5.40
CA HIS A 81 5.32 2.03 -3.93
C HIS A 81 5.35 3.38 -3.23
N LEU A 82 6.22 4.31 -3.68
CA LEU A 82 6.31 5.66 -3.13
C LEU A 82 4.97 6.42 -3.21
N ALA A 83 4.18 6.16 -4.25
CA ALA A 83 2.84 6.75 -4.39
C ALA A 83 1.85 6.20 -3.37
N ALA A 84 1.41 4.95 -3.57
CA ALA A 84 0.27 4.41 -2.83
C ALA A 84 0.60 4.01 -1.38
N GLN A 85 1.86 3.70 -1.07
CA GLN A 85 2.26 3.23 0.26
C GLN A 85 2.92 4.33 1.10
N LYS A 86 3.60 5.29 0.45
CA LYS A 86 4.36 6.34 1.15
C LYS A 86 3.80 7.74 0.95
N GLY A 87 2.79 7.92 0.10
CA GLY A 87 2.00 9.13 0.00
C GLY A 87 2.50 10.20 -0.96
N TRP A 88 3.58 9.96 -1.69
CA TRP A 88 4.12 10.92 -2.66
C TRP A 88 3.22 11.02 -3.89
N TYR A 89 2.89 12.23 -4.34
CA TYR A 89 1.99 12.41 -5.48
C TYR A 89 2.66 12.11 -6.83
N ILE A 90 2.90 10.83 -7.08
CA ILE A 90 3.50 10.31 -8.30
C ILE A 90 2.39 9.68 -9.15
N LEU A 91 2.27 10.12 -10.40
CA LEU A 91 1.36 9.56 -11.39
C LEU A 91 1.95 8.31 -12.04
N SER A 92 1.11 7.40 -12.53
CA SER A 92 1.55 6.24 -13.32
C SER A 92 0.61 5.95 -14.48
N GLY A 93 1.17 5.63 -15.65
CA GLY A 93 0.37 5.26 -16.81
C GLY A 93 -0.43 3.95 -16.68
N THR A 94 -0.30 3.21 -15.58
CA THR A 94 -1.08 1.99 -15.32
C THR A 94 -2.21 2.17 -14.30
N ARG A 95 -2.18 3.22 -13.48
CA ARG A 95 -3.16 3.42 -12.39
C ARG A 95 -4.40 4.21 -12.82
N LYS A 96 -4.42 4.71 -14.06
CA LYS A 96 -5.45 5.65 -14.56
C LYS A 96 -5.63 6.86 -13.65
N ASP A 97 -4.62 7.19 -12.84
CA ASP A 97 -4.57 8.36 -11.95
C ASP A 97 -3.99 9.59 -12.64
N ASN A 98 -3.89 9.53 -13.96
CA ASN A 98 -3.18 10.45 -14.84
C ASN A 98 -4.13 11.24 -15.75
N GLU A 99 -5.37 11.50 -15.32
CA GLU A 99 -6.42 12.15 -16.13
C GLU A 99 -5.98 13.49 -16.78
N SER A 100 -4.97 14.16 -16.22
CA SER A 100 -4.40 15.41 -16.76
C SER A 100 -3.20 15.25 -17.69
N ILE A 101 -2.59 14.05 -17.78
CA ILE A 101 -1.34 13.80 -18.54
C ILE A 101 -1.37 12.37 -19.12
N ALA A 102 -1.32 12.23 -20.44
CA ALA A 102 -1.23 10.91 -21.08
C ALA A 102 0.13 10.26 -20.75
N LEU A 103 0.12 9.27 -19.86
CA LEU A 103 1.30 8.47 -19.49
C LEU A 103 1.11 7.05 -20.01
N LYS A 104 2.15 6.47 -20.58
CA LYS A 104 2.17 5.08 -21.04
C LYS A 104 2.46 4.13 -19.88
N ALA A 105 2.13 2.86 -20.05
CA ALA A 105 2.50 1.83 -19.09
C ALA A 105 4.03 1.82 -18.88
N GLY A 106 4.47 1.88 -17.62
CA GLY A 106 5.89 2.00 -17.27
C GLY A 106 6.42 3.43 -17.16
N GLU A 107 5.59 4.46 -17.42
CA GLU A 107 5.96 5.86 -17.21
C GLU A 107 5.44 6.39 -15.87
N TYR A 108 6.25 7.26 -15.25
CA TYR A 108 5.99 7.92 -13.98
C TYR A 108 6.27 9.41 -14.06
N LYS A 109 5.57 10.21 -13.25
CA LYS A 109 5.83 11.64 -13.09
C LYS A 109 5.45 12.08 -11.69
N LEU A 110 6.33 12.82 -11.01
CA LEU A 110 5.96 13.50 -9.77
C LEU A 110 5.05 14.69 -10.11
N LYS A 111 3.78 14.67 -9.69
CA LYS A 111 2.81 15.73 -9.99
C LYS A 111 3.11 17.01 -9.20
N THR A 112 3.35 16.86 -7.91
CA THR A 112 3.63 17.99 -6.99
C THR A 112 4.32 17.50 -5.72
N LEU A 113 5.01 18.39 -5.02
CA LEU A 113 5.52 18.21 -3.64
C LEU A 113 4.64 18.90 -2.60
N GLU A 114 3.58 19.59 -3.02
CA GLU A 114 2.72 20.43 -2.17
C GLU A 114 1.44 19.72 -1.73
N SER A 115 1.13 18.56 -2.32
CA SER A 115 0.03 17.71 -1.89
C SER A 115 0.41 16.23 -1.98
N PHE A 116 -0.22 15.42 -1.14
CA PHE A 116 -0.04 13.97 -1.12
C PHE A 116 -0.87 13.30 -2.22
N TYR A 117 -0.54 12.05 -2.55
CA TYR A 117 -1.28 11.28 -3.54
C TYR A 117 -2.75 11.11 -3.12
N PRO A 118 -3.77 11.44 -3.94
CA PRO A 118 -5.17 11.37 -3.51
C PRO A 118 -5.64 9.98 -3.04
N GLY A 119 -5.07 8.91 -3.61
CA GLY A 119 -5.34 7.54 -3.19
C GLY A 119 -4.52 7.08 -1.98
N PHE A 120 -3.67 7.95 -1.42
CA PHE A 120 -2.93 7.68 -0.21
C PHE A 120 -3.86 7.86 0.99
N THR A 121 -4.19 6.73 1.58
CA THR A 121 -4.77 6.65 2.90
C THR A 121 -3.60 6.54 3.86
N HIS A 122 -3.20 7.68 4.45
CA HIS A 122 -2.24 7.69 5.56
C HIS A 122 -2.79 7.01 6.82
N GLU A 123 -4.10 6.76 6.87
CA GLU A 123 -4.78 6.09 7.98
C GLU A 123 -4.15 4.72 8.28
N ARG A 124 -3.00 4.71 8.98
CA ARG A 124 -2.80 3.85 10.12
C ARG A 124 -3.93 4.27 11.03
N ARG A 125 -5.01 3.48 10.99
CA ARG A 125 -6.18 3.76 11.80
C ARG A 125 -5.71 3.87 13.22
N GLU A 126 -5.81 5.07 13.79
CA GLU A 126 -5.44 5.26 15.18
C GLU A 126 -6.29 4.30 15.99
N TYR A 127 -5.65 3.57 16.90
CA TYR A 127 -6.36 2.73 17.84
C TYR A 127 -7.12 3.64 18.79
N LEU A 128 -8.38 3.88 18.44
CA LEU A 128 -9.27 4.60 19.33
C LEU A 128 -9.51 3.70 20.55
N ALA A 129 -9.09 4.17 21.72
CA ALA A 129 -9.41 3.52 22.98
C ALA A 129 -10.66 4.20 23.55
N GLY A 130 -11.74 3.43 23.74
CA GLY A 130 -13.00 3.95 24.28
C GLY A 130 -14.18 3.02 24.01
N ASP A 131 -15.30 3.26 24.70
CA ASP A 131 -16.50 2.43 24.67
C ASP A 131 -17.13 2.33 23.25
N ASP A 132 -16.89 3.32 22.38
CA ASP A 132 -17.41 3.40 21.01
C ASP A 132 -16.38 3.09 19.90
N PHE A 133 -15.24 2.45 20.23
CA PHE A 133 -14.15 2.16 19.27
C PHE A 133 -14.63 1.61 17.91
N PHE A 134 -15.59 0.68 17.93
CA PHE A 134 -16.04 0.04 16.69
C PHE A 134 -16.86 0.99 15.82
N GLU A 135 -17.62 1.90 16.41
CA GLU A 135 -18.37 2.90 15.67
C GLU A 135 -17.42 3.87 14.96
N ASP A 136 -16.37 4.33 15.64
CA ASP A 136 -15.38 5.19 15.02
C ASP A 136 -14.53 4.46 13.98
N LEU A 137 -14.23 3.17 14.19
CA LEU A 137 -13.61 2.34 13.17
C LEU A 137 -14.48 2.27 11.93
N LYS A 138 -15.80 2.08 12.06
CA LYS A 138 -16.72 2.07 10.90
C LYS A 138 -16.71 3.40 10.15
N LYS A 139 -16.63 4.54 10.84
CA LYS A 139 -16.51 5.87 10.20
C LYS A 139 -15.28 5.97 9.30
N GLN A 140 -14.12 5.49 9.77
CA GLN A 140 -12.88 5.45 8.97
C GLN A 140 -13.00 4.59 7.71
N TYR A 141 -13.97 3.68 7.65
CA TYR A 141 -14.27 2.87 6.47
C TYR A 141 -15.46 3.38 5.64
N ASP A 142 -15.97 4.60 5.88
CA ASP A 142 -17.23 5.09 5.29
C ASP A 142 -18.40 4.10 5.53
N TYR A 143 -18.40 3.45 6.69
CA TYR A 143 -19.36 2.39 7.05
C TYR A 143 -19.39 1.25 6.04
N ARG A 144 -18.26 0.91 5.42
CA ARG A 144 -18.17 -0.19 4.44
C ARG A 144 -17.46 -1.42 5.01
N CYS A 145 -17.90 -2.57 4.54
CA CYS A 145 -17.18 -3.81 4.73
C CYS A 145 -15.79 -3.71 4.08
N ALA A 146 -14.74 -3.93 4.86
CA ALA A 146 -13.35 -3.92 4.41
C ALA A 146 -13.09 -4.89 3.26
N THR A 147 -13.83 -5.99 3.18
CA THR A 147 -13.61 -7.06 2.20
C THR A 147 -14.41 -6.89 0.91
N CYS A 148 -15.70 -6.52 0.98
CA CYS A 148 -16.58 -6.46 -0.20
C CYS A 148 -17.09 -5.06 -0.58
N GLY A 149 -16.90 -4.07 0.29
CA GLY A 149 -17.32 -2.68 0.08
C GLY A 149 -18.82 -2.39 0.27
N SER A 150 -19.64 -3.38 0.65
CA SER A 150 -21.05 -3.17 1.02
C SER A 150 -21.15 -2.19 2.20
N LYS A 151 -22.08 -1.23 2.14
CA LYS A 151 -22.27 -0.17 3.14
C LYS A 151 -23.32 -0.56 4.17
N GLU A 152 -23.04 -0.34 5.46
CA GLU A 152 -23.95 -0.63 6.57
C GLU A 152 -25.31 0.05 6.40
N GLY A 153 -26.39 -0.65 6.73
CA GLY A 153 -27.75 -0.15 6.57
C GLY A 153 -28.30 -0.18 5.14
N GLU A 154 -27.44 -0.38 4.12
CA GLU A 154 -27.86 -0.51 2.72
C GLU A 154 -27.99 -1.99 2.29
N PRO A 155 -28.77 -2.28 1.23
CA PRO A 155 -28.80 -3.59 0.61
C PRO A 155 -27.41 -4.09 0.23
N HIS A 156 -27.07 -5.31 0.64
CA HIS A 156 -25.75 -5.88 0.40
C HIS A 156 -25.43 -5.93 -1.10
N ARG A 157 -24.19 -5.58 -1.49
CA ARG A 157 -23.74 -5.47 -2.88
C ARG A 157 -24.12 -6.68 -3.75
N TYR A 158 -23.81 -7.90 -3.30
CA TYR A 158 -24.15 -9.15 -4.00
C TYR A 158 -25.49 -9.77 -3.59
N TRP A 159 -25.82 -9.81 -2.29
CA TRP A 159 -27.10 -10.34 -1.77
C TRP A 159 -28.12 -9.23 -1.55
N LYS A 160 -28.72 -8.72 -2.63
CA LYS A 160 -29.61 -7.54 -2.63
C LYS A 160 -30.84 -7.64 -1.73
N THR A 161 -31.27 -8.85 -1.38
CA THR A 161 -32.40 -9.09 -0.46
C THR A 161 -32.05 -8.96 1.02
N THR A 162 -30.78 -8.71 1.35
CA THR A 162 -30.30 -8.59 2.73
C THR A 162 -29.73 -7.20 2.97
N VAL A 163 -29.96 -6.66 4.17
CA VAL A 163 -29.32 -5.42 4.63
C VAL A 163 -27.92 -5.74 5.15
N THR A 164 -26.96 -4.88 4.83
CA THR A 164 -25.58 -5.01 5.31
C THR A 164 -25.50 -4.63 6.78
N VAL A 165 -25.00 -5.54 7.60
CA VAL A 165 -24.66 -5.31 9.02
C VAL A 165 -23.18 -5.54 9.18
N LEU A 166 -22.45 -4.57 9.74
CA LEU A 166 -21.03 -4.71 9.99
C LEU A 166 -20.77 -5.32 11.37
N GLN A 167 -19.75 -6.16 11.43
CA GLN A 167 -19.30 -6.87 12.61
C GLN A 167 -17.79 -6.71 12.77
N LYS A 168 -17.30 -6.91 13.99
CA LYS A 168 -15.87 -6.97 14.28
C LYS A 168 -15.29 -8.25 13.64
N GLY A 169 -14.56 -8.12 12.54
CA GLY A 169 -13.80 -9.20 11.91
C GLY A 169 -12.34 -9.16 12.33
N HIS A 170 -11.71 -10.33 12.49
CA HIS A 170 -10.28 -10.41 12.80
C HIS A 170 -9.44 -10.02 11.58
N MET A 171 -8.35 -9.29 11.79
CA MET A 171 -7.26 -9.21 10.81
C MET A 171 -6.44 -10.49 10.85
N ASP A 172 -6.00 -10.88 12.04
CA ASP A 172 -5.27 -12.10 12.31
C ASP A 172 -6.07 -12.93 13.33
N PRO A 173 -6.71 -14.03 12.90
CA PRO A 173 -7.52 -14.87 13.78
C PRO A 173 -6.75 -15.54 14.94
N SER A 174 -5.41 -15.55 14.90
CA SER A 174 -4.60 -16.05 16.00
C SER A 174 -4.44 -15.06 17.16
N LYS A 175 -4.85 -13.80 16.96
CA LYS A 175 -4.78 -12.71 17.95
C LYS A 175 -6.17 -12.36 18.50
N PRO A 176 -6.25 -11.79 19.72
CA PRO A 176 -7.51 -11.35 20.31
C PRO A 176 -8.30 -10.38 19.42
N LEU A 177 -9.63 -10.36 19.57
CA LEU A 177 -10.52 -9.43 18.86
C LEU A 177 -10.53 -8.06 19.56
N GLU A 178 -9.43 -7.34 19.47
CA GLU A 178 -9.17 -6.08 20.16
C GLU A 178 -8.73 -4.97 19.19
N PRO A 179 -8.73 -3.69 19.61
CA PRO A 179 -8.16 -2.61 18.80
C PRO A 179 -6.77 -3.01 18.27
N GLY A 180 -6.61 -2.97 16.95
CA GLY A 180 -5.39 -3.45 16.28
C GLY A 180 -5.39 -4.82 15.70
N ASN A 181 -6.50 -5.52 15.87
CA ASN A 181 -6.76 -6.75 15.16
C ASN A 181 -8.18 -6.80 14.58
N ILE A 182 -8.87 -5.66 14.51
CA ILE A 182 -10.26 -5.58 14.04
C ILE A 182 -10.34 -4.82 12.72
N ILE A 183 -11.12 -5.35 11.80
CA ILE A 183 -11.66 -4.66 10.63
C ILE A 183 -13.18 -4.83 10.57
N PRO A 184 -13.95 -3.83 10.09
CA PRO A 184 -15.38 -3.97 9.90
C PRO A 184 -15.63 -4.90 8.71
N GLN A 185 -16.27 -6.03 8.96
CA GLN A 185 -16.68 -6.96 7.92
C GLN A 185 -18.17 -7.22 7.99
N CYS A 186 -18.83 -7.35 6.83
CA CYS A 186 -20.21 -7.80 6.81
C CYS A 186 -20.29 -9.29 7.14
N GLU A 187 -21.45 -9.74 7.62
CA GLU A 187 -21.70 -11.15 7.94
C GLU A 187 -21.40 -12.10 6.77
N LYS A 188 -21.69 -11.66 5.53
CA LYS A 188 -21.46 -12.44 4.30
C LYS A 188 -19.98 -12.60 3.94
N CYS A 189 -19.10 -11.76 4.48
CA CYS A 189 -17.65 -11.91 4.34
C CYS A 189 -17.08 -12.64 5.55
N ASN A 190 -17.42 -12.20 6.77
CA ASN A 190 -16.84 -12.72 8.01
C ASN A 190 -17.16 -14.20 8.25
N ARG A 191 -18.42 -14.64 8.05
CA ARG A 191 -18.81 -16.03 8.33
C ARG A 191 -18.16 -17.06 7.40
N PRO A 192 -18.18 -16.87 6.06
CA PRO A 192 -17.53 -17.83 5.15
C PRO A 192 -16.01 -17.88 5.30
N ASP A 193 -15.41 -16.80 5.80
CA ASP A 193 -13.97 -16.69 6.00
C ASP A 193 -13.42 -17.76 6.94
N ARG A 194 -14.19 -18.11 7.97
CA ARG A 194 -13.87 -19.16 8.96
C ARG A 194 -12.44 -19.08 9.50
N ASN A 195 -11.92 -17.88 9.68
CA ASN A 195 -10.57 -17.65 10.17
C ASN A 195 -9.48 -18.31 9.30
N TYR A 196 -9.72 -18.44 7.99
CA TYR A 196 -8.73 -19.01 7.06
C TYR A 196 -7.64 -18.04 6.65
N TRP A 197 -7.89 -16.72 6.76
CA TRP A 197 -7.05 -15.71 6.14
C TRP A 197 -6.55 -14.69 7.16
N ILE A 198 -5.38 -14.12 6.84
CA ILE A 198 -4.86 -12.92 7.50
C ILE A 198 -5.12 -11.74 6.58
N TYR A 199 -5.70 -10.67 7.12
CA TYR A 199 -6.00 -9.43 6.42
C TYR A 199 -5.04 -8.31 6.81
N ASP A 200 -4.75 -7.43 5.85
CA ASP A 200 -4.23 -6.09 6.17
C ASP A 200 -5.37 -5.15 6.63
N GLU A 201 -5.00 -3.94 7.05
CA GLU A 201 -5.96 -2.91 7.46
C GLU A 201 -6.91 -2.47 6.33
N LYS A 202 -6.71 -2.90 5.08
CA LYS A 202 -7.61 -2.59 3.96
C LYS A 202 -8.50 -3.78 3.60
N GLY A 203 -8.50 -4.83 4.42
CA GLY A 203 -9.28 -6.04 4.19
C GLY A 203 -8.74 -6.90 3.04
N ARG A 204 -7.46 -6.74 2.66
CA ARG A 204 -6.79 -7.57 1.65
C ARG A 204 -6.12 -8.77 2.29
N VAL A 205 -6.29 -9.94 1.70
CA VAL A 205 -5.63 -11.17 2.16
C VAL A 205 -4.12 -11.04 1.96
N VAL A 206 -3.36 -11.13 3.05
CA VAL A 206 -1.89 -11.10 3.06
C VAL A 206 -1.27 -12.41 3.54
N GLY A 207 -2.08 -13.34 4.06
CA GLY A 207 -1.59 -14.63 4.53
C GLY A 207 -2.70 -15.66 4.77
N ILE A 208 -2.26 -16.89 5.05
CA ILE A 208 -3.10 -18.00 5.48
C ILE A 208 -3.02 -18.07 7.01
N ALA A 209 -4.17 -17.99 7.68
CA ALA A 209 -4.27 -18.14 9.14
C ALA A 209 -4.54 -19.59 9.56
N ASN A 210 -5.11 -20.41 8.67
CA ASN A 210 -5.46 -21.79 8.97
C ASN A 210 -5.21 -22.70 7.77
N GLU A 211 -4.37 -23.71 7.97
CA GLU A 211 -3.85 -24.63 6.97
C GLU A 211 -4.93 -25.46 6.28
N LYS A 212 -6.09 -25.67 6.93
CA LYS A 212 -7.22 -26.42 6.35
C LYS A 212 -7.79 -25.78 5.10
N VAL A 213 -7.42 -24.52 4.79
CA VAL A 213 -7.73 -23.92 3.49
C VAL A 213 -7.12 -24.73 2.34
N VAL A 214 -5.94 -25.34 2.56
CA VAL A 214 -5.23 -26.19 1.58
C VAL A 214 -6.02 -27.46 1.28
N ASP A 215 -6.87 -27.94 2.20
CA ASP A 215 -7.67 -29.14 1.97
C ASP A 215 -8.62 -29.00 0.79
N LYS A 216 -9.09 -27.77 0.55
CA LYS A 216 -10.00 -27.42 -0.55
C LYS A 216 -9.29 -27.29 -1.90
N CYS A 217 -7.95 -27.26 -1.93
CA CYS A 217 -7.20 -27.14 -3.16
C CYS A 217 -7.21 -28.46 -3.96
N PRO A 218 -7.16 -28.41 -5.31
CA PRO A 218 -6.95 -29.60 -6.11
C PRO A 218 -5.58 -30.23 -5.82
N LYS A 219 -5.45 -31.56 -5.99
CA LYS A 219 -4.21 -32.31 -5.70
C LYS A 219 -2.96 -31.71 -6.36
N SER A 220 -3.08 -31.26 -7.60
CA SER A 220 -1.98 -30.62 -8.35
C SER A 220 -1.46 -29.34 -7.67
N LEU A 221 -2.35 -28.54 -7.08
CA LEU A 221 -1.96 -27.35 -6.34
C LEU A 221 -1.39 -27.70 -4.96
N LYS A 222 -1.94 -28.70 -4.26
CA LYS A 222 -1.39 -29.18 -2.99
C LYS A 222 0.09 -29.59 -3.14
N LEU A 223 0.42 -30.31 -4.22
CA LEU A 223 1.81 -30.70 -4.52
C LEU A 223 2.72 -29.49 -4.75
N LYS A 224 2.25 -28.48 -5.51
CA LYS A 224 3.01 -27.23 -5.72
C LYS A 224 3.26 -26.48 -4.42
N ILE A 225 2.24 -26.39 -3.55
CA ILE A 225 2.37 -25.77 -2.22
C ILE A 225 3.39 -26.54 -1.39
N PHE A 226 3.31 -27.88 -1.36
CA PHE A 226 4.23 -28.72 -0.61
C PHE A 226 5.69 -28.52 -1.05
N GLU A 227 5.98 -28.57 -2.36
CA GLU A 227 7.36 -28.37 -2.84
C GLU A 227 7.87 -26.96 -2.52
N ARG A 228 7.02 -25.93 -2.66
CA ARG A 228 7.38 -24.56 -2.30
C ARG A 228 7.73 -24.41 -0.82
N LEU A 229 6.94 -25.00 0.07
CA LEU A 229 7.21 -24.99 1.51
C LEU A 229 8.48 -25.76 1.86
N LYS A 230 8.72 -26.90 1.21
CA LYS A 230 9.92 -27.71 1.40
C LYS A 230 11.19 -26.98 0.97
N GLU A 231 11.13 -26.18 -0.09
CA GLU A 231 12.26 -25.32 -0.50
C GLU A 231 12.49 -24.16 0.45
N ASP A 232 11.41 -23.53 0.92
CA ASP A 232 11.47 -22.37 1.82
C ASP A 232 12.05 -22.73 3.18
N LEU A 233 11.61 -23.86 3.77
CA LEU A 233 12.07 -24.34 5.08
C LEU A 233 13.49 -24.93 5.09
N LYS A 234 14.15 -25.06 3.94
CA LYS A 234 15.55 -25.50 3.84
C LYS A 234 16.56 -24.35 3.83
N LYS A 235 16.08 -23.11 3.69
CA LYS A 235 16.89 -21.90 3.77
C LYS A 235 17.06 -21.47 5.22
#